data_AF-A0A160NY13-F1
#
_entry.id   AF-A0A160NY13-F1
#
_cell.length_a   1.000
_cell.length_b   1.000
_cell.length_c   1.000
_cell.angle_alpha   90.00
_cell.angle_beta   90.00
_cell.angle_gamma   90.00
#
_symmetry.space_group_name_H-M   'P 1'
#
loop_
_entity.id
_entity.type
_entity.pdbx_description
1 polymer ?
#
loop_
_entity_poly.entity_id
_entity_poly.type
_entity_poly.pdbx_seq_one_letter_code
_entity_poly.pdbx_strand_id
1 'polypeptide(L)'
;MSQRRQLRLALQQIDSTVGDLHGNAEAVLRWTRRAAEGGAHLVAFPEMALTGYPVEDLALRPSFVEASRDALWALAGRLNGEGLGELPVVVGYLDRSERDEPRLGRPAGSPLNAAAVLHRGEVVLRFAKHHLPNYGVFDEYRYFVRGDTLPVIRVRGVDVALAICEDLWQDGGRVPAARAARAGLLLSVNASPYERNKDDTRLALVRTRAREAGCATAYVAMTGGQDELVFDGDSIVVDAEGEVLARAPQFTETSLLIDLDLPATDPAAPEPGSVVDDGLRIERAVLPAEPSPAYAPAETGGVAEPLDDLAEVYAALVTGLRAYVTKNGFRSVLIGLSGGIDSALVAAIACDALGAAQVYGVSMPSAYSSGHSRDDAAELAHRTGLPFRTVSIEPMFDAYMGALGLTGLAEENLQARLRGTLLMGLSNQEGHLVLAPGNKSELAVGYSTLYGDAVGAYGPIKDVYKSDVYRLARWRNATAEARGEAPPIPEHTLTKPPSAELRPGQVDTDSLPDYDVLDRVLELYVDRDRGRDEIVAAGFDEELVTRTLRMVDTAEYKRRQYPPGTKISAKGFGKDRRLPITNQWRERRG
;
A
#
# COMPACT_ATOMS: atom_id res chain seq x y z
N MET A 1 43.32 6.02 11.12
CA MET A 1 42.02 6.41 10.56
C MET A 1 41.74 5.49 9.38
N SER A 2 40.58 4.83 9.32
CA SER A 2 40.22 4.00 8.16
C SER A 2 40.19 4.89 6.91
N GLN A 3 40.75 4.40 5.81
CA GLN A 3 40.68 5.11 4.53
C GLN A 3 39.20 5.24 4.13
N ARG A 4 38.78 6.40 3.66
CA ARG A 4 37.41 6.66 3.20
C ARG A 4 37.32 6.62 1.68
N ARG A 5 36.14 6.31 1.15
CA ARG A 5 35.81 6.24 -0.28
C ARG A 5 34.46 6.89 -0.52
N GLN A 6 34.37 7.65 -1.61
CA GLN A 6 33.13 8.29 -2.01
C GLN A 6 32.34 7.40 -2.96
N LEU A 7 31.04 7.26 -2.72
CA LEU A 7 30.11 6.49 -3.55
C LEU A 7 28.86 7.32 -3.81
N ARG A 8 28.42 7.39 -5.07
CA ARG A 8 27.18 8.06 -5.46
C ARG A 8 26.12 7.00 -5.65
N LEU A 9 25.13 6.98 -4.77
CA LEU A 9 24.07 5.98 -4.73
C LEU A 9 22.79 6.57 -5.31
N ALA A 10 22.13 5.84 -6.20
CA ALA A 10 20.80 6.18 -6.70
C ALA A 10 19.78 5.14 -6.22
N LEU A 11 18.84 5.57 -5.38
CA LEU A 11 17.71 4.78 -4.94
C LEU A 11 16.49 5.13 -5.78
N GLN A 12 16.01 4.17 -6.56
CA GLN A 12 14.89 4.34 -7.47
C GLN A 12 13.60 3.93 -6.74
N GLN A 13 12.86 4.91 -6.24
CA GLN A 13 11.53 4.70 -5.67
C GLN A 13 10.52 4.73 -6.81
N ILE A 14 10.09 3.55 -7.25
CA ILE A 14 9.27 3.39 -8.46
C ILE A 14 7.98 2.64 -8.17
N ASP A 15 7.01 2.78 -9.08
CA ASP A 15 5.74 2.05 -9.07
C ASP A 15 5.73 0.92 -10.09
N SER A 16 5.82 -0.32 -9.59
CA SER A 16 5.75 -1.52 -10.42
C SER A 16 4.31 -2.03 -10.58
N THR A 17 4.03 -2.67 -11.71
CA THR A 17 2.74 -3.31 -11.97
C THR A 17 2.87 -4.84 -11.90
N VAL A 18 2.06 -5.50 -11.07
CA VAL A 18 2.12 -6.96 -10.91
C VAL A 18 1.88 -7.65 -12.25
N GLY A 19 2.86 -8.48 -12.65
CA GLY A 19 2.79 -9.29 -13.87
C GLY A 19 3.22 -8.59 -15.17
N ASP A 20 3.35 -7.26 -15.19
CA ASP A 20 3.84 -6.53 -16.37
C ASP A 20 5.38 -6.50 -16.42
N LEU A 21 5.98 -7.67 -16.66
CA LEU A 21 7.44 -7.83 -16.67
C LEU A 21 8.14 -6.89 -17.66
N HIS A 22 7.52 -6.68 -18.83
CA HIS A 22 8.08 -5.82 -19.86
C HIS A 22 8.01 -4.34 -19.44
N GLY A 23 6.85 -3.84 -19.00
CA GLY A 23 6.71 -2.46 -18.54
C GLY A 23 7.60 -2.15 -17.34
N ASN A 24 7.72 -3.08 -16.39
CA ASN A 24 8.61 -2.96 -15.24
C ASN A 24 10.09 -2.95 -15.67
N ALA A 25 10.52 -3.82 -16.59
CA ALA A 25 11.88 -3.82 -17.13
C ALA A 25 12.22 -2.51 -17.86
N GLU A 26 11.30 -1.97 -18.65
CA GLU A 26 11.46 -0.68 -19.31
C GLU A 26 11.50 0.48 -18.31
N ALA A 27 10.77 0.39 -17.19
CA ALA A 27 10.89 1.34 -16.09
C ALA A 27 12.28 1.27 -15.43
N VAL A 28 12.79 0.08 -15.13
CA VAL A 28 14.14 -0.11 -14.58
C VAL A 28 15.20 0.48 -15.51
N LEU A 29 15.11 0.22 -16.82
CA LEU A 29 16.01 0.78 -17.81
C LEU A 29 15.97 2.31 -17.84
N ARG A 30 14.77 2.89 -17.90
CA ARG A 30 14.55 4.36 -17.94
C ARG A 30 15.14 5.04 -16.71
N TRP A 31 14.85 4.52 -15.52
CA TRP A 31 15.34 5.07 -14.25
C TRP A 31 16.85 4.86 -14.08
N THR A 32 17.41 3.75 -14.56
CA THR A 32 18.86 3.53 -14.59
C THR A 32 19.56 4.55 -15.49
N ARG A 33 18.99 4.86 -16.68
CA ARG A 33 19.54 5.89 -17.57
C ARG A 33 19.60 7.25 -16.88
N ARG A 34 18.52 7.65 -16.21
CA ARG A 34 18.46 8.89 -15.42
C ARG A 34 19.50 8.90 -14.29
N ALA A 35 19.70 7.77 -13.60
CA ALA A 35 20.73 7.66 -12.57
C ALA A 35 22.15 7.79 -13.14
N ALA A 36 22.42 7.19 -14.30
CA ALA A 36 23.69 7.29 -15.01
C ALA A 36 23.99 8.72 -15.47
N GLU A 37 22.98 9.44 -15.97
CA GLU A 37 23.06 10.88 -16.29
C GLU A 37 23.43 11.72 -15.06
N GLY A 38 22.94 11.32 -13.88
CA GLY A 38 23.33 11.89 -12.57
C GLY A 38 24.71 11.45 -12.06
N GLY A 39 25.44 10.62 -12.80
CA GLY A 39 26.76 10.11 -12.41
C GLY A 39 26.73 9.05 -11.31
N ALA A 40 25.62 8.33 -11.14
CA ALA A 40 25.49 7.27 -10.15
C ALA A 40 26.59 6.21 -10.32
N HIS A 41 27.04 5.66 -9.20
CA HIS A 41 28.02 4.58 -9.12
C HIS A 41 27.38 3.23 -8.75
N LEU A 42 26.18 3.27 -8.19
CA LEU A 42 25.36 2.11 -7.84
C LEU A 42 23.89 2.54 -7.93
N VAL A 43 23.06 1.70 -8.55
CA VAL A 43 21.61 1.91 -8.63
C VAL A 43 20.89 0.78 -7.92
N ALA A 44 19.83 1.10 -7.17
CA ALA A 44 19.01 0.11 -6.50
C ALA A 44 17.53 0.34 -6.76
N PHE A 45 16.81 -0.75 -7.04
CA PHE A 45 15.36 -0.80 -7.20
C PHE A 45 14.70 -1.57 -6.05
N PRO A 46 13.39 -1.37 -5.81
CA PRO A 46 12.67 -2.00 -4.72
C PRO A 46 12.64 -3.54 -4.79
N GLU A 47 12.22 -4.15 -3.70
CA GLU A 47 11.89 -5.58 -3.62
C GLU A 47 10.91 -5.95 -4.73
N MET A 48 11.18 -7.06 -5.43
CA MET A 48 10.30 -7.60 -6.47
C MET A 48 9.91 -6.60 -7.58
N ALA A 49 10.68 -5.52 -7.78
CA ALA A 49 10.38 -4.46 -8.75
C ALA A 49 10.15 -4.95 -10.19
N LEU A 50 10.83 -6.01 -10.62
CA LEU A 50 10.67 -6.57 -11.97
C LEU A 50 9.30 -7.22 -12.19
N THR A 51 8.76 -7.88 -11.16
CA THR A 51 7.49 -8.60 -11.20
C THR A 51 6.30 -7.81 -10.68
N GLY A 52 6.56 -6.74 -9.91
CA GLY A 52 5.58 -6.13 -9.02
C GLY A 52 5.41 -6.92 -7.72
N TYR A 53 4.71 -6.32 -6.75
CA TYR A 53 4.45 -6.92 -5.44
C TYR A 53 3.10 -6.47 -4.86
N PRO A 54 2.38 -7.34 -4.11
CA PRO A 54 2.59 -8.78 -3.98
C PRO A 54 2.10 -9.54 -5.24
N VAL A 55 2.78 -10.63 -5.60
CA VAL A 55 2.42 -11.47 -6.78
C VAL A 55 1.45 -12.61 -6.43
N GLU A 56 1.22 -12.86 -5.14
CA GLU A 56 0.36 -13.94 -4.63
C GLU A 56 0.67 -15.32 -5.27
N ASP A 57 -0.37 -16.07 -5.64
CA ASP A 57 -0.25 -17.41 -6.23
C ASP A 57 0.45 -17.43 -7.60
N LEU A 58 0.71 -16.28 -8.24
CA LEU A 58 1.59 -16.24 -9.41
C LEU A 58 3.00 -16.74 -9.06
N ALA A 59 3.44 -16.59 -7.81
CA ALA A 59 4.69 -17.16 -7.31
C ALA A 59 4.75 -18.70 -7.44
N LEU A 60 3.59 -19.36 -7.43
CA LEU A 60 3.49 -20.81 -7.52
C LEU A 60 3.42 -21.32 -8.97
N ARG A 61 3.41 -20.43 -9.96
CA ARG A 61 3.32 -20.79 -11.38
C ARG A 61 4.71 -20.86 -12.00
N PRO A 62 5.20 -22.05 -12.41
CA PRO A 62 6.52 -22.19 -13.02
C PRO A 62 6.72 -21.27 -14.23
N SER A 63 5.68 -21.09 -15.06
CA SER A 63 5.75 -20.20 -16.23
C SER A 63 6.00 -18.73 -15.87
N PHE A 64 5.42 -18.24 -14.77
CA PHE A 64 5.65 -16.86 -14.32
C PHE A 64 7.04 -16.70 -13.72
N VAL A 65 7.51 -17.71 -12.97
CA VAL A 65 8.87 -17.73 -12.44
C VAL A 65 9.93 -17.77 -13.55
N GLU A 66 9.77 -18.61 -14.58
CA GLU A 66 10.68 -18.60 -15.74
C GLU A 66 10.64 -17.25 -16.45
N ALA A 67 9.44 -16.69 -16.70
CA ALA A 67 9.31 -15.40 -17.36
C ALA A 67 10.01 -14.27 -16.58
N SER A 68 9.91 -14.27 -15.25
CA SER A 68 10.63 -13.33 -14.36
C SER A 68 12.15 -13.45 -14.54
N ARG A 69 12.67 -14.68 -14.55
CA ARG A 69 14.11 -14.93 -14.73
C ARG A 69 14.59 -14.54 -16.13
N ASP A 70 13.86 -14.93 -17.17
CA ASP A 70 14.13 -14.57 -18.56
C ASP A 70 14.16 -13.05 -18.75
N ALA A 71 13.20 -12.34 -18.14
CA ALA A 71 13.16 -10.88 -18.15
C ALA A 71 14.38 -10.27 -17.44
N LEU A 72 14.85 -10.86 -16.33
CA LEU A 72 16.04 -10.38 -15.62
C LEU A 72 17.31 -10.51 -16.47
N TRP A 73 17.53 -11.66 -17.11
CA TRP A 73 18.70 -11.84 -17.99
C TRP A 73 18.63 -10.97 -19.24
N ALA A 74 17.45 -10.83 -19.84
CA ALA A 74 17.24 -9.92 -20.97
C ALA A 74 17.52 -8.46 -20.57
N LEU A 75 17.07 -8.04 -19.37
CA LEU A 75 17.32 -6.71 -18.84
C LEU A 75 18.82 -6.46 -18.61
N ALA A 76 19.57 -7.44 -18.08
CA ALA A 76 21.02 -7.33 -17.92
C ALA A 76 21.70 -7.08 -19.28
N GLY A 77 21.38 -7.90 -20.29
CA GLY A 77 21.88 -7.73 -21.65
C GLY A 77 21.48 -6.38 -22.26
N ARG A 78 20.26 -5.92 -22.01
CA ARG A 78 19.75 -4.64 -22.52
C ARG A 78 20.46 -3.44 -21.89
N LEU A 79 20.66 -3.43 -20.57
CA LEU A 79 21.44 -2.40 -19.88
C LEU A 79 22.85 -2.27 -20.50
N ASN A 80 23.51 -3.40 -20.75
CA ASN A 80 24.81 -3.39 -21.41
C ASN A 80 24.75 -2.87 -22.86
N GLY A 81 23.78 -3.34 -23.64
CA GLY A 81 23.57 -2.90 -25.02
C GLY A 81 23.28 -1.40 -25.16
N GLU A 82 22.74 -0.77 -24.11
CA GLU A 82 22.48 0.67 -24.05
C GLU A 82 23.62 1.48 -23.39
N GLY A 83 24.80 0.87 -23.19
CA GLY A 83 25.97 1.55 -22.66
C GLY A 83 25.95 1.77 -21.15
N LEU A 84 25.04 1.11 -20.42
CA LEU A 84 24.93 1.16 -18.96
C LEU A 84 25.64 -0.02 -18.28
N GLY A 85 26.43 -0.81 -19.03
CA GLY A 85 27.04 -2.06 -18.54
C GLY A 85 28.03 -1.91 -17.39
N GLU A 86 28.72 -0.77 -17.27
CA GLU A 86 29.65 -0.51 -16.16
C GLU A 86 28.96 0.00 -14.87
N LEU A 87 27.65 0.31 -14.94
CA LEU A 87 26.88 0.75 -13.79
C LEU A 87 26.21 -0.47 -13.14
N PRO A 88 26.60 -0.88 -11.92
CA PRO A 88 25.92 -1.97 -11.24
C PRO A 88 24.50 -1.56 -10.84
N VAL A 89 23.55 -2.45 -11.12
CA VAL A 89 22.12 -2.27 -10.83
C VAL A 89 21.60 -3.41 -9.96
N VAL A 90 21.06 -3.09 -8.78
CA VAL A 90 20.37 -4.04 -7.89
C VAL A 90 18.88 -4.05 -8.24
N VAL A 91 18.33 -5.22 -8.60
CA VAL A 91 16.94 -5.38 -9.02
C VAL A 91 16.27 -6.52 -8.25
N GLY A 92 15.16 -6.23 -7.59
CA GLY A 92 14.29 -7.25 -6.99
C GLY A 92 13.44 -7.97 -8.04
N TYR A 93 13.30 -9.30 -7.92
CA TYR A 93 12.57 -10.15 -8.86
C TYR A 93 12.15 -11.48 -8.20
N LEU A 94 11.27 -12.22 -8.89
CA LEU A 94 10.87 -13.56 -8.46
C LEU A 94 11.79 -14.62 -9.04
N ASP A 95 12.25 -15.55 -8.21
CA ASP A 95 13.07 -16.69 -8.61
C ASP A 95 12.51 -18.01 -8.03
N ARG A 96 13.23 -19.12 -8.19
CA ARG A 96 12.97 -20.43 -7.58
C ARG A 96 14.24 -21.07 -7.05
N SER A 97 14.06 -21.92 -6.03
CA SER A 97 15.11 -22.83 -5.59
C SER A 97 15.33 -23.93 -6.62
N GLU A 98 16.59 -24.21 -6.95
CA GLU A 98 16.97 -25.38 -7.76
C GLU A 98 17.09 -26.66 -6.92
N ARG A 99 17.00 -26.54 -5.60
CA ARG A 99 17.19 -27.62 -4.63
C ARG A 99 15.91 -27.91 -3.88
N ASP A 100 15.74 -29.18 -3.51
CA ASP A 100 14.79 -29.55 -2.48
C ASP A 100 15.25 -28.98 -1.13
N GLU A 101 14.29 -28.54 -0.32
CA GLU A 101 14.47 -28.17 1.08
C GLU A 101 13.58 -29.08 1.95
N PRO A 102 14.00 -30.35 2.16
CA PRO A 102 13.17 -31.36 2.82
C PRO A 102 12.82 -30.97 4.26
N ARG A 103 13.70 -30.23 4.95
CA ARG A 103 13.47 -29.74 6.32
C ARG A 103 12.25 -28.82 6.41
N LEU A 104 11.95 -28.08 5.35
CA LEU A 104 10.83 -27.16 5.27
C LEU A 104 9.65 -27.74 4.46
N GLY A 105 9.77 -28.98 3.98
CA GLY A 105 8.77 -29.60 3.11
C GLY A 105 8.61 -28.88 1.77
N ARG A 106 9.67 -28.23 1.27
CA ARG A 106 9.66 -27.45 0.03
C ARG A 106 10.39 -28.20 -1.09
N PRO A 107 9.73 -28.55 -2.19
CA PRO A 107 10.41 -29.19 -3.32
C PRO A 107 11.22 -28.17 -4.13
N ALA A 108 12.14 -28.67 -4.96
CA ALA A 108 12.76 -27.90 -6.02
C ALA A 108 11.70 -27.22 -6.90
N GLY A 109 11.96 -25.99 -7.31
CA GLY A 109 10.99 -25.13 -7.99
C GLY A 109 10.14 -24.26 -7.05
N SER A 110 10.28 -24.39 -5.74
CA SER A 110 9.63 -23.48 -4.79
C SER A 110 10.13 -22.04 -4.97
N PRO A 111 9.25 -21.03 -4.88
CA PRO A 111 9.60 -19.65 -5.20
C PRO A 111 10.58 -19.02 -4.18
N LEU A 112 11.34 -18.04 -4.66
CA LEU A 112 12.25 -17.21 -3.90
C LEU A 112 11.89 -15.74 -4.15
N ASN A 113 11.73 -14.96 -3.09
CA ASN A 113 11.71 -13.51 -3.16
C ASN A 113 13.18 -13.09 -3.25
N ALA A 114 13.62 -12.65 -4.42
CA ALA A 114 15.02 -12.54 -4.75
C ALA A 114 15.39 -11.12 -5.19
N ALA A 115 16.69 -10.85 -5.13
CA ALA A 115 17.29 -9.70 -5.78
C ALA A 115 18.61 -10.12 -6.44
N ALA A 116 18.96 -9.40 -7.49
CA ALA A 116 20.13 -9.66 -8.30
C ALA A 116 20.92 -8.38 -8.55
N VAL A 117 22.22 -8.55 -8.78
CA VAL A 117 23.12 -7.47 -9.20
C VAL A 117 23.44 -7.70 -10.67
N LEU A 118 23.06 -6.73 -11.50
CA LEU A 118 23.29 -6.73 -12.95
C LEU A 118 24.52 -5.88 -13.24
N HIS A 119 25.48 -6.43 -13.97
CA HIS A 119 26.71 -5.72 -14.36
C HIS A 119 27.34 -6.37 -15.59
N ARG A 120 27.78 -5.56 -16.56
CA ARG A 120 28.40 -5.97 -17.84
C ARG A 120 27.61 -7.01 -18.63
N GLY A 121 26.28 -6.87 -18.64
CA GLY A 121 25.40 -7.77 -19.39
C GLY A 121 25.03 -9.05 -18.65
N GLU A 122 25.58 -9.25 -17.45
CA GLU A 122 25.47 -10.49 -16.70
C GLU A 122 24.77 -10.28 -15.35
N VAL A 123 24.23 -11.37 -14.81
CA VAL A 123 23.79 -11.44 -13.41
C VAL A 123 24.98 -11.90 -12.57
N VAL A 124 25.67 -10.96 -11.92
CA VAL A 124 26.94 -11.22 -11.22
C VAL A 124 26.77 -11.69 -9.79
N LEU A 125 25.61 -11.46 -9.18
CA LEU A 125 25.24 -11.95 -7.86
C LEU A 125 23.72 -12.10 -7.76
N ARG A 126 23.24 -13.14 -7.08
CA ARG A 126 21.82 -13.42 -6.79
C ARG A 126 21.68 -13.77 -5.32
N PHE A 127 20.61 -13.32 -4.69
CA PHE A 127 20.28 -13.71 -3.32
C PHE A 127 18.77 -13.71 -3.12
N ALA A 128 18.30 -14.47 -2.13
CA ALA A 128 16.91 -14.51 -1.73
C ALA A 128 16.75 -13.93 -0.32
N LYS A 129 15.58 -13.36 -0.02
CA LYS A 129 15.19 -12.86 1.29
C LYS A 129 15.37 -13.93 2.37
N HIS A 130 15.93 -13.57 3.52
CA HIS A 130 16.24 -14.53 4.60
C HIS A 130 15.09 -14.66 5.60
N HIS A 131 14.58 -13.55 6.11
CA HIS A 131 13.40 -13.56 6.97
C HIS A 131 12.12 -13.46 6.14
N LEU A 132 11.21 -14.43 6.30
CA LEU A 132 9.98 -14.49 5.53
C LEU A 132 8.79 -14.17 6.45
N PRO A 133 8.07 -13.04 6.23
CA PRO A 133 6.96 -12.65 7.08
C PRO A 133 5.76 -13.60 6.91
N ASN A 134 5.00 -13.77 7.99
CA ASN A 134 3.77 -14.58 8.05
C ASN A 134 2.71 -13.95 8.96
N TYR A 135 2.67 -12.63 8.99
CA TYR A 135 1.73 -11.82 9.77
C TYR A 135 1.10 -10.75 8.89
N GLY A 136 -0.06 -10.25 9.35
CA GLY A 136 -0.84 -9.24 8.61
C GLY A 136 -1.22 -9.73 7.21
N VAL A 137 -0.69 -9.03 6.20
CA VAL A 137 -0.99 -9.26 4.78
C VAL A 137 -0.04 -10.24 4.11
N PHE A 138 1.05 -10.63 4.78
CA PHE A 138 2.09 -11.47 4.21
C PHE A 138 1.88 -12.95 4.53
N ASP A 139 1.94 -13.78 3.49
CA ASP A 139 1.94 -15.25 3.59
C ASP A 139 3.25 -15.82 2.98
N GLU A 140 4.38 -15.08 3.01
CA GLU A 140 5.62 -15.50 2.34
C GLU A 140 6.19 -16.79 2.93
N TYR A 141 6.18 -16.93 4.26
CA TYR A 141 6.61 -18.16 4.93
C TYR A 141 5.87 -19.41 4.44
N ARG A 142 4.61 -19.23 4.00
CA ARG A 142 3.77 -20.30 3.48
C ARG A 142 4.19 -20.76 2.08
N TYR A 143 4.91 -19.99 1.29
CA TYR A 143 5.19 -20.33 -0.11
C TYR A 143 6.67 -20.30 -0.48
N PHE A 144 7.43 -19.37 0.08
CA PHE A 144 8.80 -19.07 -0.32
C PHE A 144 9.82 -19.91 0.44
N VAL A 145 10.96 -20.12 -0.21
CA VAL A 145 12.17 -20.65 0.42
C VAL A 145 13.04 -19.47 0.88
N ARG A 146 13.61 -19.57 2.08
CA ARG A 146 14.51 -18.54 2.62
C ARG A 146 15.89 -18.61 1.97
N GLY A 147 16.57 -17.47 1.85
CA GLY A 147 17.99 -17.42 1.47
C GLY A 147 18.91 -17.59 2.67
N ASP A 148 20.01 -18.34 2.51
CA ASP A 148 20.99 -18.63 3.57
C ASP A 148 22.37 -17.99 3.29
N THR A 149 22.38 -16.85 2.58
CA THR A 149 23.61 -16.13 2.22
C THR A 149 23.60 -14.70 2.74
N LEU A 150 24.78 -14.16 3.01
CA LEU A 150 25.02 -12.73 3.16
C LEU A 150 25.65 -12.21 1.87
N PRO A 151 24.87 -11.57 0.98
CA PRO A 151 25.39 -11.00 -0.26
C PRO A 151 26.17 -9.71 0.00
N VAL A 152 27.37 -9.62 -0.56
CA VAL A 152 28.23 -8.43 -0.50
C VAL A 152 28.74 -8.10 -1.90
N ILE A 153 28.57 -6.86 -2.34
CA ILE A 153 29.23 -6.35 -3.55
C ILE A 153 30.33 -5.37 -3.18
N ARG A 154 31.49 -5.49 -3.83
CA ARG A 154 32.56 -4.51 -3.72
C ARG A 154 32.48 -3.55 -4.88
N VAL A 155 32.10 -2.31 -4.60
CA VAL A 155 31.97 -1.23 -5.59
C VAL A 155 32.95 -0.12 -5.22
N ARG A 156 33.90 0.18 -6.11
CA ARG A 156 34.88 1.28 -5.95
C ARG A 156 35.64 1.24 -4.60
N GLY A 157 35.90 0.03 -4.12
CA GLY A 157 36.61 -0.20 -2.86
C GLY A 157 35.78 -0.01 -1.59
N VAL A 158 34.45 -0.07 -1.68
CA VAL A 158 33.51 -0.15 -0.56
C VAL A 158 32.80 -1.50 -0.61
N ASP A 159 32.72 -2.20 0.53
CA ASP A 159 31.90 -3.41 0.65
C ASP A 159 30.46 -3.02 1.03
N VAL A 160 29.50 -3.34 0.16
CA VAL A 160 28.08 -3.05 0.31
C VAL A 160 27.35 -4.37 0.57
N ALA A 161 26.79 -4.54 1.77
CA ALA A 161 25.94 -5.68 2.12
C ALA A 161 24.51 -5.46 1.61
N LEU A 162 23.84 -6.53 1.15
CA LEU A 162 22.49 -6.45 0.59
C LEU A 162 21.45 -7.20 1.43
N ALA A 163 20.26 -6.63 1.56
CA ALA A 163 19.13 -7.20 2.31
C ALA A 163 17.81 -6.95 1.58
N ILE A 164 16.76 -7.71 1.93
CA ILE A 164 15.40 -7.50 1.43
C ILE A 164 14.44 -7.32 2.62
N CYS A 165 13.85 -6.14 2.74
CA CYS A 165 12.67 -5.87 3.58
C CYS A 165 12.74 -6.47 4.99
N GLU A 166 11.97 -7.53 5.25
CA GLU A 166 11.87 -8.26 6.52
C GLU A 166 13.24 -8.65 7.13
N ASP A 167 14.28 -8.77 6.30
CA ASP A 167 15.66 -8.95 6.77
C ASP A 167 16.13 -7.87 7.76
N LEU A 168 15.53 -6.67 7.72
CA LEU A 168 15.77 -5.58 8.68
C LEU A 168 14.77 -5.58 9.83
N TRP A 169 13.59 -6.19 9.69
CA TRP A 169 12.55 -6.11 10.73
C TRP A 169 12.81 -7.08 11.89
N GLN A 170 13.34 -8.26 11.59
CA GLN A 170 13.70 -9.26 12.60
C GLN A 170 15.04 -8.94 13.28
N ASP A 171 15.16 -9.28 14.56
CA ASP A 171 16.45 -9.28 15.25
C ASP A 171 17.31 -10.46 14.79
N GLY A 172 18.62 -10.26 14.65
CA GLY A 172 19.50 -11.28 14.08
C GLY A 172 19.60 -11.16 12.55
N GLY A 173 19.84 -12.29 11.88
CA GLY A 173 19.90 -12.32 10.41
C GLY A 173 20.99 -11.43 9.81
N ARG A 174 20.60 -10.66 8.77
CA ARG A 174 21.54 -9.98 7.88
C ARG A 174 22.17 -8.71 8.45
N VAL A 175 21.52 -8.06 9.40
CA VAL A 175 22.00 -6.81 9.99
C VAL A 175 23.30 -7.04 10.80
N PRO A 176 23.33 -7.90 11.83
CA PRO A 176 24.58 -8.23 12.53
C PRO A 176 25.56 -8.99 11.62
N ALA A 177 25.09 -9.80 10.67
CA ALA A 177 25.96 -10.45 9.69
C ALA A 177 26.72 -9.43 8.81
N ALA A 178 26.08 -8.32 8.41
CA ALA A 178 26.73 -7.24 7.68
C ALA A 178 27.86 -6.59 8.52
N ARG A 179 27.63 -6.45 9.83
CA ARG A 179 28.67 -6.00 10.77
C ARG A 179 29.85 -6.96 10.84
N ALA A 180 29.57 -8.26 10.99
CA ALA A 180 30.59 -9.30 11.03
C ALA A 180 31.40 -9.36 9.72
N ALA A 181 30.73 -9.11 8.58
CA ALA A 181 31.36 -8.99 7.28
C ALA A 181 32.12 -7.66 7.06
N ARG A 182 32.04 -6.72 8.01
CA ARG A 182 32.65 -5.38 7.97
C ARG A 182 32.19 -4.54 6.77
N ALA A 183 30.90 -4.58 6.48
CA ALA A 183 30.31 -3.76 5.41
C ALA A 183 30.45 -2.26 5.72
N GLY A 184 30.74 -1.45 4.69
CA GLY A 184 30.75 0.02 4.76
C GLY A 184 29.37 0.64 4.52
N LEU A 185 28.46 -0.11 3.89
CA LEU A 185 27.08 0.27 3.62
C LEU A 185 26.20 -0.98 3.65
N LEU A 186 25.02 -0.87 4.27
CA LEU A 186 23.93 -1.83 4.16
C LEU A 186 22.85 -1.27 3.22
N LEU A 187 22.58 -1.93 2.11
CA LEU A 187 21.55 -1.55 1.15
C LEU A 187 20.38 -2.55 1.21
N SER A 188 19.23 -2.09 1.69
CA SER A 188 17.98 -2.86 1.75
C SER A 188 17.02 -2.42 0.65
N VAL A 189 16.47 -3.39 -0.08
CA VAL A 189 15.40 -3.19 -1.08
C VAL A 189 14.06 -3.67 -0.51
N ASN A 190 12.99 -2.89 -0.63
CA ASN A 190 11.79 -3.09 0.18
C ASN A 190 10.49 -2.85 -0.60
N ALA A 191 9.45 -3.64 -0.31
CA ALA A 191 8.07 -3.40 -0.71
C ALA A 191 7.20 -3.42 0.56
N SER A 192 7.39 -2.40 1.39
CA SER A 192 6.70 -2.24 2.69
C SER A 192 5.37 -1.52 2.48
N PRO A 193 4.22 -2.16 2.74
CA PRO A 193 2.93 -1.52 2.59
C PRO A 193 2.75 -0.41 3.62
N TYR A 194 2.00 0.62 3.22
CA TYR A 194 1.58 1.73 4.05
C TYR A 194 0.68 1.25 5.18
N GLU A 195 0.99 1.70 6.38
CA GLU A 195 0.12 1.60 7.55
C GLU A 195 0.15 2.93 8.27
N ARG A 196 -1.03 3.51 8.50
CA ARG A 196 -1.21 4.71 9.28
C ARG A 196 -0.71 4.46 10.70
N ASN A 197 0.28 5.24 11.11
CA ASN A 197 0.80 5.24 12.47
C ASN A 197 1.05 6.68 12.93
N LYS A 198 0.89 6.95 14.22
CA LYS A 198 1.28 8.23 14.82
C LYS A 198 2.80 8.36 14.97
N ASP A 199 3.49 7.21 15.04
CA ASP A 199 4.93 7.13 15.18
C ASP A 199 5.58 6.77 13.85
N ASP A 200 6.74 7.36 13.57
CA ASP A 200 7.56 7.04 12.40
C ASP A 200 8.35 5.74 12.63
N THR A 201 7.65 4.61 12.47
CA THR A 201 8.20 3.27 12.70
C THR A 201 9.35 2.93 11.76
N ARG A 202 9.28 3.38 10.51
CA ARG A 202 10.31 3.13 9.50
C ARG A 202 11.61 3.82 9.84
N LEU A 203 11.56 5.10 10.20
CA LEU A 203 12.77 5.81 10.62
C LEU A 203 13.38 5.18 11.88
N ALA A 204 12.56 4.85 12.87
CA ALA A 204 13.02 4.20 14.09
C ALA A 204 13.73 2.85 13.81
N LEU A 205 13.16 2.04 12.91
CA LEU A 205 13.74 0.79 12.45
C LEU A 205 15.11 1.01 11.80
N VAL A 206 15.17 1.86 10.76
CA VAL A 206 16.38 2.07 9.96
C VAL A 206 17.51 2.66 10.81
N ARG A 207 17.21 3.60 11.72
CA ARG A 207 18.18 4.14 12.68
C ARG A 207 18.75 3.06 13.60
N THR A 208 17.90 2.15 14.08
CA THR A 208 18.32 1.05 14.95
C THR A 208 19.22 0.08 14.20
N ARG A 209 18.81 -0.34 12.99
CA ARG A 209 19.58 -1.29 12.18
C ARG A 209 20.90 -0.73 11.67
N ALA A 210 20.99 0.58 11.41
CA ALA A 210 22.27 1.20 11.04
C ALA A 210 23.31 1.15 12.17
N ARG A 211 22.87 1.43 13.42
CA ARG A 211 23.74 1.31 14.61
C ARG A 211 24.15 -0.13 14.87
N GLU A 212 23.23 -1.06 14.69
CA GLU A 212 23.48 -2.50 14.86
C GLU A 212 24.47 -3.02 13.80
N ALA A 213 24.28 -2.67 12.53
CA ALA A 213 25.22 -2.99 11.44
C ALA A 213 26.57 -2.28 11.59
N GLY A 214 26.60 -1.13 12.29
CA GLY A 214 27.79 -0.30 12.47
C GLY A 214 28.23 0.40 11.18
N CYS A 215 27.30 0.64 10.25
CA CYS A 215 27.56 1.29 8.97
C CYS A 215 26.34 2.07 8.47
N ALA A 216 26.55 2.92 7.47
CA ALA A 216 25.45 3.64 6.82
C ALA A 216 24.44 2.63 6.26
N THR A 217 23.15 2.96 6.33
CA THR A 217 22.07 2.10 5.84
C THR A 217 21.18 2.86 4.86
N ALA A 218 21.03 2.30 3.67
CA ALA A 218 20.15 2.80 2.61
C ALA A 218 18.95 1.87 2.47
N TYR A 219 17.75 2.44 2.53
CA TYR A 219 16.46 1.76 2.46
C TYR A 219 15.69 2.30 1.24
N VAL A 220 15.62 1.52 0.16
CA VAL A 220 14.80 1.88 -1.02
C VAL A 220 13.49 1.13 -1.01
N ALA A 221 12.39 1.85 -1.18
CA ALA A 221 11.04 1.31 -1.04
C ALA A 221 10.20 1.54 -2.30
N MET A 222 9.32 0.59 -2.58
CA MET A 222 8.30 0.70 -3.62
C MET A 222 7.32 1.81 -3.27
N THR A 223 6.76 2.47 -4.30
CA THR A 223 5.61 3.39 -4.16
C THR A 223 4.49 2.93 -5.08
N GLY A 224 3.25 3.35 -4.84
CA GLY A 224 2.10 3.05 -5.71
C GLY A 224 1.08 2.12 -5.06
N GLY A 225 0.10 1.63 -5.83
CA GLY A 225 -0.97 0.77 -5.32
C GLY A 225 -1.02 -0.60 -6.00
N GLN A 226 -1.41 -1.63 -5.25
CA GLN A 226 -1.71 -2.98 -5.75
C GLN A 226 -2.90 -3.56 -4.97
N ASP A 227 -4.03 -3.71 -5.65
CA ASP A 227 -5.30 -4.16 -5.07
C ASP A 227 -5.70 -3.36 -3.81
N GLU A 228 -5.63 -3.99 -2.64
CA GLU A 228 -5.95 -3.33 -1.36
C GLU A 228 -4.75 -2.60 -0.75
N LEU A 229 -3.52 -2.94 -1.15
CA LEU A 229 -2.30 -2.37 -0.57
C LEU A 229 -1.87 -1.11 -1.31
N VAL A 230 -1.30 -0.19 -0.54
CA VAL A 230 -0.57 0.96 -1.06
C VAL A 230 0.83 0.89 -0.49
N PHE A 231 1.83 1.24 -1.28
CA PHE A 231 3.21 1.42 -0.89
C PHE A 231 3.49 2.93 -0.91
N ASP A 232 3.97 3.46 0.20
CA ASP A 232 4.18 4.89 0.40
C ASP A 232 5.54 5.37 -0.12
N GLY A 233 6.45 4.47 -0.51
CA GLY A 233 7.81 4.85 -0.84
C GLY A 233 8.56 5.23 0.42
N ASP A 234 8.81 6.53 0.62
CA ASP A 234 9.52 7.05 1.80
C ASP A 234 10.91 6.42 1.97
N SER A 235 11.68 6.33 0.88
CA SER A 235 13.05 5.79 0.89
C SER A 235 13.97 6.65 1.76
N ILE A 236 14.85 6.02 2.56
CA ILE A 236 15.65 6.71 3.59
C ILE A 236 17.12 6.28 3.52
N VAL A 237 18.03 7.21 3.76
CA VAL A 237 19.44 6.91 4.02
C VAL A 237 19.85 7.49 5.37
N VAL A 238 20.44 6.67 6.23
CA VAL A 238 21.00 7.10 7.52
C VAL A 238 22.48 6.74 7.63
N ASP A 239 23.24 7.47 8.43
CA ASP A 239 24.61 7.10 8.77
C ASP A 239 24.69 5.99 9.84
N ALA A 240 25.91 5.61 10.22
CA ALA A 240 26.14 4.53 11.19
C ALA A 240 25.66 4.88 12.62
N GLU A 241 25.53 6.17 12.91
CA GLU A 241 25.03 6.72 14.17
C GLU A 241 23.51 6.88 14.16
N GLY A 242 22.86 6.69 13.02
CA GLY A 242 21.42 6.81 12.81
C GLY A 242 20.95 8.23 12.56
N GLU A 243 21.80 9.13 12.10
CA GLU A 243 21.38 10.44 11.59
C GLU A 243 20.89 10.33 10.15
N VAL A 244 19.82 11.07 9.83
CA VAL A 244 19.21 11.04 8.49
C VAL A 244 20.06 11.86 7.53
N LEU A 245 20.58 11.20 6.51
CA LEU A 245 21.33 11.82 5.42
C LEU A 245 20.41 12.28 4.29
N ALA A 246 19.41 11.45 3.94
CA ALA A 246 18.38 11.80 2.96
C ALA A 246 17.08 11.02 3.18
N ARG A 247 15.97 11.59 2.70
CA ARG A 247 14.63 10.98 2.74
C ARG A 247 13.79 11.42 1.54
N ALA A 248 13.23 10.45 0.82
CA ALA A 248 12.38 10.67 -0.34
C ALA A 248 10.94 11.06 0.07
N PRO A 249 10.19 11.76 -0.78
CA PRO A 249 8.77 12.04 -0.56
C PRO A 249 7.93 10.76 -0.50
N GLN A 250 6.83 10.83 0.26
CA GLN A 250 5.80 9.79 0.30
C GLN A 250 4.91 9.82 -0.96
N PHE A 251 4.40 8.66 -1.37
CA PHE A 251 3.42 8.44 -2.45
C PHE A 251 3.79 8.99 -3.83
N THR A 252 5.09 9.14 -4.11
CA THR A 252 5.60 9.76 -5.34
C THR A 252 6.75 8.94 -5.93
N GLU A 253 6.74 8.69 -7.24
CA GLU A 253 7.90 8.11 -7.92
C GLU A 253 9.06 9.11 -7.98
N THR A 254 10.26 8.69 -7.58
CA THR A 254 11.44 9.56 -7.56
C THR A 254 12.76 8.79 -7.62
N SER A 255 13.83 9.51 -7.96
CA SER A 255 15.21 9.03 -7.87
C SER A 255 15.94 9.80 -6.78
N LEU A 256 16.21 9.17 -5.64
CA LEU A 256 17.03 9.76 -4.57
C LEU A 256 18.50 9.51 -4.90
N LEU A 257 19.23 10.56 -5.26
CA LEU A 257 20.65 10.51 -5.62
C LEU A 257 21.47 11.16 -4.49
N ILE A 258 22.46 10.46 -3.97
CA ILE A 258 23.25 10.93 -2.81
C ILE A 258 24.72 10.52 -2.91
N ASP A 259 25.60 11.45 -2.55
CA ASP A 259 27.04 11.22 -2.37
C ASP A 259 27.33 10.83 -0.92
N LEU A 260 27.91 9.64 -0.73
CA LEU A 260 28.23 9.08 0.58
C LEU A 260 29.74 8.98 0.77
N ASP A 261 30.23 9.34 1.97
CA ASP A 261 31.61 9.12 2.39
C ASP A 261 31.74 7.89 3.30
N LEU A 262 32.12 6.77 2.72
CA LEU A 262 32.04 5.44 3.33
C LEU A 262 33.41 4.88 3.70
N PRO A 263 33.52 3.99 4.69
CA PRO A 263 34.76 3.26 4.94
C PRO A 263 35.20 2.46 3.71
N ALA A 264 36.49 2.52 3.39
CA ALA A 264 37.09 1.62 2.41
C ALA A 264 37.00 0.17 2.91
N THR A 265 37.07 -0.77 1.97
CA THR A 265 37.20 -2.20 2.25
C THR A 265 38.23 -2.46 3.36
N ASP A 266 37.82 -3.19 4.37
CA ASP A 266 38.70 -3.63 5.45
C ASP A 266 39.52 -4.85 4.99
N PRO A 267 40.87 -4.80 5.00
CA PRO A 267 41.72 -5.95 4.67
C PRO A 267 41.51 -7.16 5.59
N ALA A 268 40.94 -6.97 6.77
CA ALA A 268 40.58 -8.03 7.71
C ALA A 268 39.09 -8.40 7.67
N ALA A 269 38.36 -7.97 6.63
CA ALA A 269 37.02 -8.50 6.35
C ALA A 269 37.10 -10.02 6.08
N PRO A 270 36.15 -10.83 6.59
CA PRO A 270 36.18 -12.28 6.37
C PRO A 270 36.20 -12.66 4.88
N GLU A 271 36.79 -13.82 4.59
CA GLU A 271 36.87 -14.34 3.22
C GLU A 271 35.50 -14.81 2.70
N PRO A 272 35.26 -14.77 1.38
CA PRO A 272 34.08 -15.38 0.78
C PRO A 272 33.94 -16.84 1.21
N GLY A 273 32.71 -17.27 1.53
CA GLY A 273 32.42 -18.60 2.06
C GLY A 273 32.49 -18.71 3.59
N SER A 274 33.00 -17.69 4.30
CA SER A 274 32.92 -17.63 5.76
C SER A 274 31.46 -17.63 6.22
N VAL A 275 31.18 -18.30 7.33
CA VAL A 275 29.87 -18.31 7.97
C VAL A 275 29.86 -17.24 9.05
N VAL A 276 28.83 -16.40 9.05
CA VAL A 276 28.61 -15.33 10.02
C VAL A 276 27.28 -15.55 10.76
N ASP A 277 26.76 -14.52 11.40
CA ASP A 277 25.49 -14.55 12.14
C ASP A 277 24.36 -15.22 11.35
N ASP A 278 23.48 -15.92 12.08
CA ASP A 278 22.37 -16.74 11.56
C ASP A 278 22.79 -17.86 10.58
N GLY A 279 24.07 -18.26 10.62
CA GLY A 279 24.59 -19.29 9.73
C GLY A 279 24.73 -18.84 8.28
N LEU A 280 24.66 -17.53 8.01
CA LEU A 280 24.73 -16.97 6.68
C LEU A 280 26.13 -17.10 6.11
N ARG A 281 26.24 -17.65 4.89
CA ARG A 281 27.51 -17.73 4.17
C ARG A 281 27.75 -16.46 3.36
N ILE A 282 28.92 -15.84 3.52
CA ILE A 282 29.29 -14.65 2.75
C ILE A 282 29.46 -15.02 1.27
N GLU A 283 28.71 -14.35 0.40
CA GLU A 283 28.91 -14.38 -1.04
C GLU A 283 29.33 -13.00 -1.51
N ARG A 284 30.56 -12.89 -2.04
CA ARG A 284 31.16 -11.62 -2.44
C ARG A 284 31.38 -11.55 -3.93
N ALA A 285 30.80 -10.55 -4.59
CA ALA A 285 31.13 -10.18 -5.96
C ALA A 285 32.00 -8.92 -5.97
N VAL A 286 33.18 -8.99 -6.59
CA VAL A 286 34.07 -7.83 -6.74
C VAL A 286 33.81 -7.20 -8.10
N LEU A 287 33.27 -5.99 -8.10
CA LEU A 287 32.96 -5.28 -9.34
C LEU A 287 34.20 -4.52 -9.82
N PRO A 288 34.65 -4.76 -11.07
CA PRO A 288 35.87 -4.16 -11.60
C PRO A 288 35.64 -2.68 -11.86
N ALA A 289 35.98 -1.86 -10.86
CA ALA A 289 36.05 -0.41 -10.98
C ALA A 289 37.31 0.06 -10.27
N GLU A 290 38.12 0.89 -10.94
CA GLU A 290 39.17 1.61 -10.24
C GLU A 290 38.52 2.48 -9.14
N PRO A 291 39.16 2.60 -7.96
CA PRO A 291 38.71 3.57 -6.98
C PRO A 291 38.65 4.94 -7.68
N SER A 292 37.49 5.59 -7.70
CA SER A 292 37.39 6.89 -8.38
C SER A 292 38.40 7.86 -7.76
N PRO A 293 38.97 8.79 -8.55
CA PRO A 293 39.52 10.00 -7.96
C PRO A 293 38.45 10.65 -7.08
N ALA A 294 38.88 11.22 -5.96
CA ALA A 294 37.97 11.98 -5.10
C ALA A 294 37.26 13.06 -5.94
N TYR A 295 35.96 13.21 -5.73
CA TYR A 295 35.14 14.21 -6.41
C TYR A 295 34.44 15.09 -5.36
N ALA A 296 34.07 16.31 -5.75
CA ALA A 296 33.32 17.18 -4.86
C ALA A 296 31.90 16.60 -4.68
N PRO A 297 31.44 16.30 -3.45
CA PRO A 297 30.06 15.91 -3.21
C PRO A 297 29.13 17.02 -3.70
N ALA A 298 28.20 16.68 -4.59
CA ALA A 298 27.23 17.60 -5.17
C ALA A 298 25.79 17.18 -4.85
N GLU A 299 25.56 15.88 -4.65
CA GLU A 299 24.24 15.30 -4.44
C GLU A 299 24.05 14.98 -2.96
N THR A 300 23.11 15.66 -2.31
CA THR A 300 22.80 15.45 -0.88
C THR A 300 21.59 14.56 -0.67
N GLY A 301 20.85 14.20 -1.74
CA GLY A 301 19.55 13.52 -1.68
C GLY A 301 18.41 14.39 -1.16
N GLY A 302 18.68 15.27 -0.18
CA GLY A 302 17.69 16.10 0.48
C GLY A 302 16.81 15.32 1.46
N VAL A 303 16.08 16.04 2.30
CA VAL A 303 15.08 15.47 3.21
C VAL A 303 13.73 16.08 2.83
N ALA A 304 12.85 15.27 2.24
CA ALA A 304 11.51 15.69 1.92
C ALA A 304 10.73 16.10 3.18
N GLU A 305 9.87 17.11 3.06
CA GLU A 305 8.98 17.49 4.15
C GLU A 305 7.96 16.37 4.42
N PRO A 306 7.78 15.95 5.69
CA PRO A 306 6.81 14.93 6.03
C PRO A 306 5.38 15.44 5.82
N LEU A 307 4.49 14.54 5.39
CA LEU A 307 3.07 14.84 5.33
C LEU A 307 2.48 14.89 6.75
N ASP A 308 1.45 15.72 6.95
CA ASP A 308 0.62 15.60 8.16
C ASP A 308 -0.25 14.32 8.11
N ASP A 309 -0.71 13.84 9.27
CA ASP A 309 -1.47 12.59 9.39
C ASP A 309 -2.66 12.47 8.42
N LEU A 310 -3.38 13.57 8.14
CA LEU A 310 -4.55 13.55 7.26
C LEU A 310 -4.13 13.64 5.80
N ALA A 311 -3.09 14.42 5.48
CA ALA A 311 -2.49 14.48 4.16
C ALA A 311 -1.93 13.12 3.73
N GLU A 312 -1.26 12.41 4.65
CA GLU A 312 -0.71 11.09 4.43
C GLU A 312 -1.81 10.07 4.09
N VAL A 313 -2.86 10.01 4.94
CA VAL A 313 -4.00 9.11 4.70
C VAL A 313 -4.67 9.45 3.36
N TYR A 314 -4.95 10.73 3.10
CA TYR A 314 -5.60 11.13 1.84
C TYR A 314 -4.76 10.76 0.61
N ALA A 315 -3.44 10.95 0.67
CA ALA A 315 -2.52 10.57 -0.39
C ALA A 315 -2.51 9.04 -0.63
N ALA A 316 -2.60 8.23 0.42
CA ALA A 316 -2.76 6.78 0.29
C ALA A 316 -4.06 6.41 -0.44
N LEU A 317 -5.20 7.02 -0.05
CA LEU A 317 -6.51 6.75 -0.69
C LEU A 317 -6.50 7.12 -2.18
N VAL A 318 -5.93 8.29 -2.51
CA VAL A 318 -5.76 8.75 -3.91
C VAL A 318 -4.86 7.81 -4.69
N THR A 319 -3.75 7.36 -4.10
CA THR A 319 -2.78 6.45 -4.74
C THR A 319 -3.40 5.09 -5.01
N GLY A 320 -4.09 4.50 -4.03
CA GLY A 320 -4.77 3.21 -4.19
C GLY A 320 -5.84 3.25 -5.28
N LEU A 321 -6.72 4.26 -5.27
CA LEU A 321 -7.75 4.41 -6.30
C LEU A 321 -7.14 4.63 -7.69
N ARG A 322 -6.15 5.52 -7.82
CA ARG A 322 -5.47 5.78 -9.10
C ARG A 322 -4.89 4.50 -9.67
N ALA A 323 -4.13 3.76 -8.86
CA ALA A 323 -3.51 2.51 -9.28
C ALA A 323 -4.53 1.46 -9.69
N TYR A 324 -5.62 1.29 -8.92
CA TYR A 324 -6.65 0.30 -9.24
C TYR A 324 -7.32 0.59 -10.59
N VAL A 325 -7.59 1.87 -10.89
CA VAL A 325 -8.20 2.27 -12.16
C VAL A 325 -7.21 2.10 -13.32
N THR A 326 -6.01 2.66 -13.21
CA THR A 326 -5.06 2.71 -14.33
C THR A 326 -4.45 1.35 -14.66
N LYS A 327 -4.05 0.57 -13.64
CA LYS A 327 -3.41 -0.74 -13.83
C LYS A 327 -4.39 -1.81 -14.33
N ASN A 328 -5.69 -1.63 -14.13
CA ASN A 328 -6.73 -2.47 -14.73
C ASN A 328 -7.25 -1.96 -16.09
N GLY A 329 -6.64 -0.90 -16.63
CA GLY A 329 -6.98 -0.36 -17.96
C GLY A 329 -8.26 0.48 -18.02
N PHE A 330 -8.89 0.76 -16.89
CA PHE A 330 -10.01 1.70 -16.82
C PHE A 330 -9.51 3.14 -16.97
N ARG A 331 -10.39 4.01 -17.48
CA ARG A 331 -10.09 5.43 -17.67
C ARG A 331 -10.96 6.34 -16.82
N SER A 332 -12.07 5.83 -16.30
CA SER A 332 -13.10 6.61 -15.60
C SER A 332 -13.84 5.78 -14.57
N VAL A 333 -14.46 6.48 -13.63
CA VAL A 333 -15.22 5.90 -12.50
C VAL A 333 -16.65 6.44 -12.45
N LEU A 334 -17.55 5.66 -11.86
CA LEU A 334 -18.95 6.02 -11.65
C LEU A 334 -19.28 5.96 -10.15
N ILE A 335 -19.93 6.99 -9.62
CA ILE A 335 -20.24 7.14 -8.20
C ILE A 335 -21.72 7.48 -8.05
N GLY A 336 -22.42 6.75 -7.17
CA GLY A 336 -23.73 7.16 -6.70
C GLY A 336 -23.61 8.31 -5.71
N LEU A 337 -24.14 9.48 -6.04
CA LEU A 337 -24.08 10.67 -5.19
C LEU A 337 -25.39 10.81 -4.41
N SER A 338 -25.32 10.54 -3.10
CA SER A 338 -26.46 10.68 -2.18
C SER A 338 -26.60 12.07 -1.59
N GLY A 339 -25.59 12.93 -1.77
CA GLY A 339 -25.43 14.18 -1.02
C GLY A 339 -24.90 13.96 0.40
N GLY A 340 -24.64 12.71 0.80
CA GLY A 340 -24.00 12.37 2.07
C GLY A 340 -22.47 12.45 2.00
N ILE A 341 -21.85 12.52 3.18
CA ILE A 341 -20.42 12.78 3.34
C ILE A 341 -19.51 11.73 2.69
N ASP A 342 -19.89 10.44 2.73
CA ASP A 342 -19.02 9.37 2.23
C ASP A 342 -18.88 9.45 0.71
N SER A 343 -20.01 9.58 0.00
CA SER A 343 -20.01 9.75 -1.46
C SER A 343 -19.31 11.04 -1.90
N ALA A 344 -19.39 12.11 -1.09
CA ALA A 344 -18.71 13.36 -1.37
C ALA A 344 -17.19 13.27 -1.21
N LEU A 345 -16.71 12.60 -0.15
CA LEU A 345 -15.28 12.34 0.03
C LEU A 345 -14.75 11.42 -1.08
N VAL A 346 -15.49 10.36 -1.43
CA VAL A 346 -15.11 9.46 -2.53
C VAL A 346 -15.02 10.21 -3.87
N ALA A 347 -15.94 11.13 -4.15
CA ALA A 347 -15.86 11.98 -5.35
C ALA A 347 -14.62 12.89 -5.34
N ALA A 348 -14.30 13.52 -4.21
CA ALA A 348 -13.10 14.36 -4.08
C ALA A 348 -11.81 13.54 -4.31
N ILE A 349 -11.70 12.36 -3.69
CA ILE A 349 -10.58 11.43 -3.89
C ILE A 349 -10.48 11.02 -5.36
N ALA A 350 -11.60 10.68 -6.00
CA ALA A 350 -11.64 10.30 -7.41
C ALA A 350 -11.19 11.44 -8.34
N CYS A 351 -11.61 12.68 -8.07
CA CYS A 351 -11.18 13.85 -8.84
C CYS A 351 -9.68 14.09 -8.71
N ASP A 352 -9.10 13.95 -7.51
CA ASP A 352 -7.65 14.10 -7.31
C ASP A 352 -6.84 12.91 -7.87
N ALA A 353 -7.46 11.72 -7.95
CA ALA A 353 -6.85 10.52 -8.52
C ALA A 353 -6.79 10.57 -10.06
N LEU A 354 -7.88 10.98 -10.72
CA LEU A 354 -8.10 10.78 -12.15
C LEU A 354 -8.36 12.06 -12.95
N GLY A 355 -8.62 13.17 -12.27
CA GLY A 355 -9.18 14.39 -12.85
C GLY A 355 -10.70 14.34 -12.99
N ALA A 356 -11.39 15.46 -12.72
CA ALA A 356 -12.85 15.53 -12.67
C ALA A 356 -13.57 15.06 -13.94
N ALA A 357 -12.97 15.26 -15.13
CA ALA A 357 -13.53 14.82 -16.41
C ALA A 357 -13.68 13.29 -16.53
N GLN A 358 -13.00 12.51 -15.68
CA GLN A 358 -13.05 11.05 -15.64
C GLN A 358 -13.91 10.51 -14.50
N VAL A 359 -14.60 11.38 -13.75
CA VAL A 359 -15.43 11.01 -12.59
C VAL A 359 -16.89 11.29 -12.91
N TYR A 360 -17.74 10.27 -12.94
CA TYR A 360 -19.16 10.42 -13.29
C TYR A 360 -20.03 10.26 -12.06
N GLY A 361 -20.83 11.28 -11.74
CA GLY A 361 -21.76 11.29 -10.61
C GLY A 361 -23.20 11.01 -11.05
N VAL A 362 -23.90 10.15 -10.32
CA VAL A 362 -25.33 9.88 -10.54
C VAL A 362 -26.11 10.08 -9.26
N SER A 363 -27.04 11.04 -9.25
CA SER A 363 -28.06 11.14 -8.20
C SER A 363 -29.23 10.21 -8.52
N MET A 364 -29.66 9.41 -7.54
CA MET A 364 -30.69 8.38 -7.70
C MET A 364 -31.81 8.53 -6.66
N PRO A 365 -32.62 9.61 -6.76
CA PRO A 365 -33.63 9.92 -5.74
C PRO A 365 -34.79 8.92 -5.75
N SER A 366 -35.38 8.72 -4.57
CA SER A 366 -36.69 8.08 -4.36
C SER A 366 -37.70 9.10 -3.83
N ALA A 367 -38.93 8.66 -3.56
CA ALA A 367 -39.96 9.49 -2.94
C ALA A 367 -39.58 10.03 -1.54
N TYR A 368 -38.63 9.38 -0.86
CA TYR A 368 -38.16 9.79 0.47
C TYR A 368 -36.90 10.65 0.44
N SER A 369 -36.26 10.81 -0.72
CA SER A 369 -35.04 11.61 -0.85
C SER A 369 -35.33 13.10 -0.66
N SER A 370 -34.58 13.74 0.24
CA SER A 370 -34.79 15.16 0.56
C SER A 370 -34.35 16.08 -0.58
N GLY A 371 -34.95 17.28 -0.66
CA GLY A 371 -34.52 18.30 -1.63
C GLY A 371 -33.06 18.68 -1.43
N HIS A 372 -32.65 18.90 -0.18
CA HIS A 372 -31.28 19.25 0.17
C HIS A 372 -30.26 18.18 -0.21
N SER A 373 -30.57 16.89 -0.09
CA SER A 373 -29.65 15.82 -0.51
C SER A 373 -29.40 15.81 -2.03
N ARG A 374 -30.41 16.21 -2.83
CA ARG A 374 -30.25 16.40 -4.29
C ARG A 374 -29.44 17.64 -4.61
N ASP A 375 -29.70 18.74 -3.90
CA ASP A 375 -28.98 20.00 -4.07
C ASP A 375 -27.50 19.85 -3.69
N ASP A 376 -27.19 19.17 -2.58
CA ASP A 376 -25.82 18.89 -2.13
C ASP A 376 -25.05 18.05 -3.16
N ALA A 377 -25.68 17.05 -3.76
CA ALA A 377 -25.07 16.24 -4.81
C ALA A 377 -24.76 17.05 -6.08
N ALA A 378 -25.69 17.93 -6.48
CA ALA A 378 -25.51 18.82 -7.63
C ALA A 378 -24.44 19.88 -7.37
N GLU A 379 -24.40 20.44 -6.15
CA GLU A 379 -23.42 21.45 -5.75
C GLU A 379 -22.01 20.87 -5.66
N LEU A 380 -21.85 19.67 -5.09
CA LEU A 380 -20.59 18.91 -5.14
C LEU A 380 -20.11 18.75 -6.59
N ALA A 381 -21.01 18.36 -7.49
CA ALA A 381 -20.66 18.18 -8.89
C ALA A 381 -20.25 19.49 -9.57
N HIS A 382 -20.94 20.60 -9.25
CA HIS A 382 -20.61 21.92 -9.75
C HIS A 382 -19.23 22.39 -9.29
N ARG A 383 -18.93 22.26 -7.99
CA ARG A 383 -17.64 22.66 -7.38
C ARG A 383 -16.45 21.88 -7.93
N THR A 384 -16.63 20.60 -8.18
CA THR A 384 -15.57 19.71 -8.67
C THR A 384 -15.45 19.71 -10.19
N GLY A 385 -16.51 20.10 -10.92
CA GLY A 385 -16.56 20.05 -12.38
C GLY A 385 -16.77 18.64 -12.95
N LEU A 386 -17.25 17.69 -12.14
CA LEU A 386 -17.48 16.32 -12.59
C LEU A 386 -18.78 16.21 -13.41
N PRO A 387 -18.83 15.37 -14.46
CA PRO A 387 -20.07 15.02 -15.16
C PRO A 387 -21.14 14.48 -14.21
N PHE A 388 -22.33 15.08 -14.22
CA PHE A 388 -23.42 14.75 -13.31
C PHE A 388 -24.74 14.51 -14.03
N ARG A 389 -25.48 13.49 -13.61
CA ARG A 389 -26.85 13.23 -14.07
C ARG A 389 -27.74 12.73 -12.94
N THR A 390 -29.06 12.85 -13.13
CA THR A 390 -30.05 12.34 -12.18
C THR A 390 -30.94 11.30 -12.85
N VAL A 391 -31.16 10.16 -12.20
CA VAL A 391 -32.08 9.11 -12.66
C VAL A 391 -32.90 8.63 -11.47
N SER A 392 -34.21 8.94 -11.45
CA SER A 392 -35.09 8.52 -10.36
C SER A 392 -35.23 6.99 -10.31
N ILE A 393 -35.23 6.41 -9.11
CA ILE A 393 -35.51 4.97 -8.92
C ILE A 393 -36.99 4.68 -8.72
N GLU A 394 -37.82 5.70 -8.57
CA GLU A 394 -39.26 5.60 -8.26
C GLU A 394 -40.02 4.66 -9.23
N PRO A 395 -39.87 4.75 -10.57
CA PRO A 395 -40.60 3.86 -11.47
C PRO A 395 -40.26 2.38 -11.27
N MET A 396 -38.99 2.08 -10.99
CA MET A 396 -38.54 0.71 -10.74
C MET A 396 -38.99 0.25 -9.36
N PHE A 397 -38.95 1.13 -8.36
CA PHE A 397 -39.45 0.84 -7.02
C PHE A 397 -40.94 0.50 -7.04
N ASP A 398 -41.77 1.31 -7.70
CA ASP A 398 -43.21 1.07 -7.83
C ASP A 398 -43.52 -0.25 -8.53
N ALA A 399 -42.75 -0.60 -9.57
CA ALA A 399 -42.92 -1.87 -10.27
C ALA A 399 -42.66 -3.08 -9.34
N TYR A 400 -41.61 -3.03 -8.52
CA TYR A 400 -41.31 -4.07 -7.53
C TYR A 400 -42.36 -4.10 -6.40
N MET A 401 -42.78 -2.94 -5.91
CA MET A 401 -43.80 -2.83 -4.86
C MET A 401 -45.16 -3.35 -5.33
N GLY A 402 -45.55 -3.05 -6.57
CA GLY A 402 -46.78 -3.58 -7.17
C GLY A 402 -46.77 -5.10 -7.34
N ALA A 403 -45.59 -5.70 -7.54
CA ALA A 403 -45.44 -7.15 -7.68
C ALA A 403 -45.32 -7.90 -6.33
N LEU A 404 -44.69 -7.31 -5.32
CA LEU A 404 -44.29 -8.00 -4.09
C LEU A 404 -44.97 -7.50 -2.82
N GLY A 405 -45.38 -6.22 -2.76
CA GLY A 405 -45.95 -5.61 -1.56
C GLY A 405 -45.01 -5.63 -0.34
N LEU A 406 -43.73 -5.29 -0.53
CA LEU A 406 -42.73 -5.30 0.55
C LEU A 406 -43.06 -4.24 1.62
N THR A 407 -42.60 -4.46 2.86
CA THR A 407 -42.75 -3.50 3.96
C THR A 407 -41.52 -3.48 4.87
N GLY A 408 -41.30 -2.38 5.59
CA GLY A 408 -40.23 -2.24 6.58
C GLY A 408 -38.83 -2.41 5.97
N LEU A 409 -37.97 -3.17 6.64
CA LEU A 409 -36.57 -3.37 6.19
C LEU A 409 -36.46 -3.95 4.77
N ALA A 410 -37.44 -4.73 4.31
CA ALA A 410 -37.43 -5.27 2.96
C ALA A 410 -37.65 -4.18 1.90
N GLU A 411 -38.52 -3.22 2.18
CA GLU A 411 -38.82 -2.05 1.35
C GLU A 411 -37.61 -1.09 1.31
N GLU A 412 -37.01 -0.80 2.46
CA GLU A 412 -35.79 0.03 2.55
C GLU A 412 -34.65 -0.57 1.72
N ASN A 413 -34.39 -1.88 1.88
CA ASN A 413 -33.33 -2.58 1.14
C ASN A 413 -33.58 -2.63 -0.38
N LEU A 414 -34.84 -2.63 -0.84
CA LEU A 414 -35.15 -2.61 -2.26
C LEU A 414 -34.61 -1.33 -2.92
N GLN A 415 -34.76 -0.17 -2.28
CA GLN A 415 -34.27 1.11 -2.81
C GLN A 415 -32.75 1.07 -3.02
N ALA A 416 -31.99 0.59 -2.05
CA ALA A 416 -30.54 0.48 -2.18
C ALA A 416 -30.15 -0.47 -3.32
N ARG A 417 -30.83 -1.63 -3.47
CA ARG A 417 -30.56 -2.58 -4.56
C ARG A 417 -30.85 -2.04 -5.96
N LEU A 418 -31.91 -1.24 -6.09
CA LEU A 418 -32.24 -0.57 -7.34
C LEU A 418 -31.14 0.41 -7.74
N ARG A 419 -30.60 1.18 -6.79
CA ARG A 419 -29.46 2.08 -7.03
C ARG A 419 -28.22 1.31 -7.49
N GLY A 420 -27.88 0.21 -6.80
CA GLY A 420 -26.77 -0.67 -7.20
C GLY A 420 -26.94 -1.21 -8.62
N THR A 421 -28.14 -1.71 -8.95
CA THR A 421 -28.45 -2.24 -10.29
C THR A 421 -28.37 -1.16 -11.37
N LEU A 422 -28.81 0.05 -11.08
CA LEU A 422 -28.75 1.19 -11.99
C LEU A 422 -27.28 1.57 -12.29
N LEU A 423 -26.44 1.71 -11.26
CA LEU A 423 -25.02 2.00 -11.43
C LEU A 423 -24.31 0.93 -12.27
N MET A 424 -24.59 -0.35 -12.01
CA MET A 424 -24.02 -1.44 -12.81
C MET A 424 -24.52 -1.43 -14.26
N GLY A 425 -25.80 -1.09 -14.48
CA GLY A 425 -26.35 -0.92 -15.83
C GLY A 425 -25.61 0.17 -16.62
N LEU A 426 -25.38 1.33 -16.00
CA LEU A 426 -24.62 2.44 -16.59
C LEU A 426 -23.15 2.07 -16.81
N SER A 427 -22.51 1.46 -15.82
CA SER A 427 -21.13 0.98 -15.92
C SER A 427 -20.94 0.00 -17.09
N ASN A 428 -21.84 -0.97 -17.25
CA ASN A 428 -21.80 -1.90 -18.37
C ASN A 428 -21.98 -1.21 -19.73
N GLN A 429 -22.82 -0.17 -19.79
CA GLN A 429 -23.11 0.55 -21.01
C GLN A 429 -21.99 1.51 -21.41
N GLU A 430 -21.32 2.13 -20.43
CA GLU A 430 -20.43 3.28 -20.62
C GLU A 430 -18.95 2.97 -20.29
N GLY A 431 -18.67 1.80 -19.71
CA GLY A 431 -17.32 1.32 -19.42
C GLY A 431 -16.66 1.94 -18.17
N HIS A 432 -17.45 2.49 -17.25
CA HIS A 432 -16.95 3.10 -16.01
C HIS A 432 -16.74 2.08 -14.90
N LEU A 433 -15.74 2.29 -14.03
CA LEU A 433 -15.56 1.49 -12.82
C LEU A 433 -16.43 2.04 -11.67
N VAL A 434 -17.36 1.24 -11.14
CA VAL A 434 -18.25 1.68 -10.04
C VAL A 434 -17.49 1.72 -8.71
N LEU A 435 -17.59 2.83 -7.97
CA LEU A 435 -17.02 2.97 -6.64
C LEU A 435 -18.08 2.78 -5.54
N ALA A 436 -17.79 1.92 -4.58
CA ALA A 436 -18.62 1.71 -3.40
C ALA A 436 -18.25 2.72 -2.30
N PRO A 437 -19.21 3.48 -1.74
CA PRO A 437 -18.92 4.57 -0.82
C PRO A 437 -18.85 4.18 0.67
N GLY A 438 -19.00 2.90 1.03
CA GLY A 438 -19.09 2.51 2.44
C GLY A 438 -17.77 2.68 3.20
N ASN A 439 -17.88 3.17 4.44
CA ASN A 439 -16.74 3.41 5.33
C ASN A 439 -16.51 2.24 6.32
N LYS A 440 -15.36 2.24 7.00
CA LYS A 440 -14.95 1.15 7.92
C LYS A 440 -15.96 0.93 9.05
N SER A 441 -16.59 1.99 9.55
CA SER A 441 -17.59 1.91 10.62
C SER A 441 -18.82 1.13 10.17
N GLU A 442 -19.39 1.48 9.02
CA GLU A 442 -20.54 0.80 8.42
C GLU A 442 -20.22 -0.66 8.09
N LEU A 443 -19.04 -0.93 7.53
CA LEU A 443 -18.59 -2.29 7.23
C LEU A 443 -18.41 -3.10 8.51
N ALA A 444 -17.87 -2.49 9.57
CA ALA A 444 -17.63 -3.16 10.84
C ALA A 444 -18.92 -3.69 11.42
N VAL A 445 -19.94 -2.85 11.60
CA VAL A 445 -21.22 -3.26 12.20
C VAL A 445 -22.23 -3.84 11.20
N GLY A 446 -21.87 -3.90 9.92
CA GLY A 446 -22.74 -4.40 8.86
C GLY A 446 -23.93 -3.49 8.56
N TYR A 447 -23.76 -2.18 8.76
CA TYR A 447 -24.74 -1.16 8.43
C TYR A 447 -24.71 -0.86 6.92
N SER A 448 -25.05 -1.87 6.14
CA SER A 448 -25.01 -1.89 4.68
C SER A 448 -26.08 -2.82 4.11
N THR A 449 -26.55 -2.51 2.91
CA THR A 449 -27.44 -3.35 2.13
C THR A 449 -26.63 -4.20 1.18
N LEU A 450 -26.66 -5.52 1.36
CA LEU A 450 -26.09 -6.44 0.38
C LEU A 450 -26.74 -6.23 -1.00
N TYR A 451 -25.88 -6.05 -2.00
CA TYR A 451 -26.24 -5.72 -3.38
C TYR A 451 -26.91 -4.35 -3.54
N GLY A 452 -26.79 -3.47 -2.55
CA GLY A 452 -27.19 -2.07 -2.61
C GLY A 452 -25.99 -1.13 -2.55
N ASP A 453 -25.79 -0.44 -1.43
CA ASP A 453 -24.64 0.45 -1.19
C ASP A 453 -23.27 -0.26 -1.24
N ALA A 454 -23.25 -1.58 -1.06
CA ALA A 454 -22.05 -2.41 -1.24
C ALA A 454 -21.69 -2.70 -2.70
N VAL A 455 -22.53 -2.31 -3.67
CA VAL A 455 -22.26 -2.54 -5.09
C VAL A 455 -21.18 -1.60 -5.60
N GLY A 456 -20.08 -2.18 -6.06
CA GLY A 456 -18.97 -1.49 -6.70
C GLY A 456 -17.84 -2.48 -6.97
N ALA A 457 -16.86 -2.04 -7.76
CA ALA A 457 -15.64 -2.81 -8.02
C ALA A 457 -14.50 -2.41 -7.07
N TYR A 458 -14.56 -1.21 -6.48
CA TYR A 458 -13.56 -0.71 -5.53
C TYR A 458 -14.23 0.18 -4.48
N GLY A 459 -13.83 0.07 -3.22
CA GLY A 459 -14.32 0.89 -2.11
C GLY A 459 -13.22 1.78 -1.54
N PRO A 460 -13.02 3.01 -2.05
CA PRO A 460 -11.85 3.83 -1.72
C PRO A 460 -11.68 4.12 -0.23
N ILE A 461 -12.77 4.20 0.53
CA ILE A 461 -12.78 4.55 1.96
C ILE A 461 -13.18 3.39 2.87
N LYS A 462 -13.13 2.14 2.37
CA LYS A 462 -13.58 0.95 3.12
C LYS A 462 -12.83 0.72 4.44
N ASP A 463 -11.61 1.26 4.57
CA ASP A 463 -10.76 1.15 5.76
C ASP A 463 -10.59 2.50 6.50
N VAL A 464 -11.47 3.46 6.24
CA VAL A 464 -11.53 4.77 6.93
C VAL A 464 -12.75 4.79 7.86
N TYR A 465 -12.57 5.05 9.15
CA TYR A 465 -13.70 5.24 10.09
C TYR A 465 -14.48 6.52 9.78
N LYS A 466 -15.78 6.54 10.14
CA LYS A 466 -16.67 7.68 9.87
C LYS A 466 -16.13 8.98 10.47
N SER A 467 -15.60 8.94 11.69
CA SER A 467 -14.99 10.11 12.34
C SER A 467 -13.84 10.68 11.49
N ASP A 468 -13.03 9.81 10.88
CA ASP A 468 -11.94 10.23 9.98
C ASP A 468 -12.45 10.65 8.60
N VAL A 469 -13.56 10.12 8.09
CA VAL A 469 -14.22 10.62 6.87
C VAL A 469 -14.55 12.11 7.01
N TYR A 470 -15.13 12.53 8.13
CA TYR A 470 -15.40 13.95 8.40
C TYR A 470 -14.12 14.77 8.54
N ARG A 471 -13.08 14.24 9.20
CA ARG A 471 -11.78 14.94 9.36
C ARG A 471 -11.10 15.15 8.01
N LEU A 472 -11.06 14.12 7.16
CA LEU A 472 -10.47 14.17 5.82
C LEU A 472 -11.25 15.13 4.91
N ALA A 473 -12.58 15.12 4.95
CA ALA A 473 -13.39 16.04 4.17
C ALA A 473 -13.14 17.51 4.54
N ARG A 474 -13.09 17.83 5.85
CA ARG A 474 -12.75 19.17 6.34
C ARG A 474 -11.32 19.57 5.96
N TRP A 475 -10.36 18.65 6.13
CA TRP A 475 -8.97 18.88 5.74
C TRP A 475 -8.82 19.14 4.24
N ARG A 476 -9.55 18.40 3.38
CA ARG A 476 -9.50 18.56 1.92
C ARG A 476 -10.06 19.91 1.48
N ASN A 477 -11.14 20.36 2.13
CA ASN A 477 -11.69 21.70 1.92
C ASN A 477 -10.70 22.79 2.36
N ALA A 478 -10.16 22.71 3.57
CA ALA A 478 -9.18 23.68 4.08
C ALA A 478 -7.91 23.74 3.20
N THR A 479 -7.46 22.59 2.68
CA THR A 479 -6.33 22.52 1.74
C THR A 479 -6.63 23.23 0.42
N ALA A 480 -7.87 23.12 -0.10
CA ALA A 480 -8.29 23.86 -1.29
C ALA A 480 -8.26 25.37 -1.04
N GLU A 481 -8.83 25.82 0.08
CA GLU A 481 -8.89 27.23 0.46
C GLU A 481 -7.49 27.84 0.64
N ALA A 482 -6.58 27.10 1.28
CA ALA A 482 -5.19 27.51 1.46
C ALA A 482 -4.45 27.71 0.11
N ARG A 483 -4.91 27.04 -0.95
CA ARG A 483 -4.40 27.18 -2.33
C ARG A 483 -5.18 28.20 -3.17
N GLY A 484 -6.22 28.83 -2.61
CA GLY A 484 -7.10 29.75 -3.33
C GLY A 484 -8.08 29.05 -4.28
N GLU A 485 -8.30 27.75 -4.09
CA GLU A 485 -9.25 26.93 -4.86
C GLU A 485 -10.62 26.88 -4.16
N ALA A 486 -11.68 26.55 -4.91
CA ALA A 486 -13.00 26.33 -4.32
C ALA A 486 -13.01 25.02 -3.50
N PRO A 487 -13.58 25.01 -2.27
CA PRO A 487 -13.72 23.79 -1.49
C PRO A 487 -14.60 22.78 -2.22
N PRO A 488 -14.14 21.55 -2.51
CA PRO A 488 -14.88 20.60 -3.33
C PRO A 488 -16.15 20.09 -2.64
N ILE A 489 -16.14 19.92 -1.31
CA ILE A 489 -17.25 19.31 -0.57
C ILE A 489 -18.18 20.41 -0.02
N PRO A 490 -19.50 20.36 -0.27
CA PRO A 490 -20.44 21.35 0.25
C PRO A 490 -20.49 21.40 1.79
N GLU A 491 -20.63 22.59 2.37
CA GLU A 491 -20.66 22.78 3.83
C GLU A 491 -21.86 22.09 4.50
N HIS A 492 -23.01 22.08 3.83
CA HIS A 492 -24.20 21.40 4.33
C HIS A 492 -24.00 19.88 4.44
N THR A 493 -23.22 19.28 3.53
CA THR A 493 -22.80 17.87 3.61
C THR A 493 -21.94 17.58 4.85
N LEU A 494 -21.17 18.56 5.36
CA LEU A 494 -20.31 18.41 6.54
C LEU A 494 -21.05 18.56 7.86
N THR A 495 -22.22 19.21 7.86
CA THR A 495 -22.93 19.65 9.06
C THR A 495 -24.25 18.92 9.28
N LYS A 496 -24.83 18.30 8.24
CA LYS A 496 -26.05 17.51 8.38
C LYS A 496 -25.79 16.13 9.02
N PRO A 497 -26.77 15.59 9.77
CA PRO A 497 -26.69 14.23 10.29
C PRO A 497 -26.57 13.19 9.15
N PRO A 498 -25.77 12.13 9.34
CA PRO A 498 -25.64 11.06 8.34
C PRO A 498 -26.94 10.22 8.27
N SER A 499 -27.33 9.87 7.04
CA SER A 499 -28.57 9.15 6.74
C SER A 499 -28.53 8.49 5.36
N ALA A 500 -29.17 7.33 5.24
CA ALA A 500 -29.43 6.64 3.97
C ALA A 500 -30.71 7.10 3.25
N GLU A 501 -31.56 7.91 3.91
CA GLU A 501 -32.85 8.42 3.39
C GLU A 501 -33.74 7.34 2.73
N LEU A 502 -33.84 6.15 3.34
CA LEU A 502 -34.68 5.04 2.86
C LEU A 502 -36.11 5.09 3.40
N ARG A 503 -36.34 5.86 4.47
CA ARG A 503 -37.66 6.13 5.05
C ARG A 503 -37.72 7.58 5.57
N PRO A 504 -38.92 8.15 5.81
CA PRO A 504 -39.06 9.53 6.29
C PRO A 504 -38.30 9.80 7.60
N GLY A 505 -37.46 10.85 7.61
CA GLY A 505 -36.76 11.33 8.81
C GLY A 505 -35.65 10.41 9.35
N GLN A 506 -35.22 9.41 8.58
CA GLN A 506 -34.17 8.47 8.99
C GLN A 506 -32.87 9.19 9.34
N VAL A 507 -32.21 8.77 10.41
CA VAL A 507 -30.80 9.09 10.73
C VAL A 507 -30.09 7.83 11.22
N ASP A 508 -28.76 7.77 11.07
CA ASP A 508 -28.02 6.55 11.43
C ASP A 508 -28.04 6.24 12.93
N THR A 509 -28.16 7.28 13.76
CA THR A 509 -28.31 7.16 15.22
C THR A 509 -29.62 6.52 15.67
N ASP A 510 -30.58 6.29 14.75
CA ASP A 510 -31.73 5.41 15.00
C ASP A 510 -31.30 3.97 15.32
N SER A 511 -30.17 3.53 14.75
CA SER A 511 -29.70 2.13 14.79
C SER A 511 -28.29 1.95 15.36
N LEU A 512 -27.48 3.00 15.37
CA LEU A 512 -26.08 2.97 15.80
C LEU A 512 -25.85 3.94 16.98
N PRO A 513 -24.84 3.68 17.82
CA PRO A 513 -24.29 4.72 18.68
C PRO A 513 -23.76 5.91 17.87
N ASP A 514 -23.53 7.04 18.53
CA ASP A 514 -22.79 8.15 17.92
C ASP A 514 -21.43 7.66 17.40
N TYR A 515 -21.05 8.14 16.21
CA TYR A 515 -19.87 7.65 15.51
C TYR A 515 -18.56 7.88 16.28
N ASP A 516 -18.43 8.97 17.05
CA ASP A 516 -17.21 9.22 17.83
C ASP A 516 -17.02 8.17 18.94
N VAL A 517 -18.13 7.67 19.50
CA VAL A 517 -18.10 6.59 20.49
C VAL A 517 -17.94 5.23 19.81
N LEU A 518 -18.69 4.99 18.74
CA LEU A 518 -18.66 3.74 17.98
C LEU A 518 -17.25 3.46 17.45
N ASP A 519 -16.64 4.42 16.78
CA ASP A 519 -15.34 4.25 16.10
C ASP A 519 -14.22 3.99 17.11
N ARG A 520 -14.27 4.57 18.32
CA ARG A 520 -13.31 4.26 19.39
C ARG A 520 -13.45 2.84 19.93
N VAL A 521 -14.68 2.34 20.06
CA VAL A 521 -14.93 0.93 20.44
C VAL A 521 -14.44 0.00 19.33
N LEU A 522 -14.71 0.35 18.06
CA LEU A 522 -14.26 -0.42 16.91
C LEU A 522 -12.74 -0.45 16.79
N GLU A 523 -12.04 0.67 16.99
CA GLU A 523 -10.57 0.71 16.98
C GLU A 523 -9.99 -0.25 18.02
N LEU A 524 -10.52 -0.24 19.25
CA LEU A 524 -10.06 -1.14 20.32
C LEU A 524 -10.32 -2.62 19.97
N TYR A 525 -11.50 -2.95 19.46
CA TYR A 525 -11.89 -4.34 19.20
C TYR A 525 -11.29 -4.90 17.90
N VAL A 526 -11.35 -4.14 16.81
CA VAL A 526 -10.97 -4.58 15.46
C VAL A 526 -9.49 -4.40 15.22
N ASP A 527 -8.93 -3.23 15.57
CA ASP A 527 -7.56 -2.89 15.19
C ASP A 527 -6.54 -3.28 16.26
N ARG A 528 -6.97 -3.34 17.53
CA ARG A 528 -6.12 -3.65 18.69
C ARG A 528 -6.45 -4.96 19.41
N ASP A 529 -7.40 -5.74 18.88
CA ASP A 529 -7.85 -7.05 19.41
C ASP A 529 -8.19 -7.05 20.92
N ARG A 530 -8.68 -5.93 21.47
CA ARG A 530 -9.06 -5.84 22.88
C ARG A 530 -10.36 -6.58 23.12
N GLY A 531 -10.39 -7.40 24.16
CA GLY A 531 -11.61 -8.11 24.58
C GLY A 531 -12.65 -7.16 25.18
N ARG A 532 -13.89 -7.64 25.30
CA ARG A 532 -15.01 -6.88 25.88
C ARG A 532 -14.65 -6.23 27.23
N ASP A 533 -14.10 -7.00 28.16
CA ASP A 533 -13.86 -6.54 29.53
C ASP A 533 -12.76 -5.46 29.59
N GLU A 534 -11.77 -5.52 28.68
CA GLU A 534 -10.75 -4.47 28.55
C GLU A 534 -11.35 -3.16 28.01
N ILE A 535 -12.28 -3.25 27.06
CA ILE A 535 -12.95 -2.08 26.49
C ILE A 535 -13.85 -1.43 27.56
N VAL A 536 -14.60 -2.22 28.34
CA VAL A 536 -15.40 -1.68 29.45
C VAL A 536 -14.50 -1.06 30.52
N ALA A 537 -13.37 -1.70 30.86
CA ALA A 537 -12.38 -1.14 31.79
C ALA A 537 -11.76 0.17 31.29
N ALA A 538 -11.73 0.40 29.98
CA ALA A 538 -11.31 1.67 29.37
C ALA A 538 -12.37 2.79 29.48
N GLY A 539 -13.53 2.51 30.09
CA GLY A 539 -14.55 3.51 30.44
C GLY A 539 -15.77 3.57 29.52
N PHE A 540 -15.94 2.59 28.61
CA PHE A 540 -17.10 2.52 27.73
C PHE A 540 -18.28 1.78 28.40
N ASP A 541 -19.50 2.20 28.05
CA ASP A 541 -20.73 1.57 28.55
C ASP A 541 -20.82 0.08 28.16
N GLU A 542 -21.17 -0.77 29.13
CA GLU A 542 -21.15 -2.22 28.99
C GLU A 542 -22.18 -2.74 27.95
N GLU A 543 -23.37 -2.14 27.92
CA GLU A 543 -24.43 -2.53 26.99
C GLU A 543 -24.06 -2.13 25.55
N LEU A 544 -23.55 -0.92 25.38
CA LEU A 544 -23.05 -0.41 24.10
C LEU A 544 -21.93 -1.29 23.55
N VAL A 545 -20.90 -1.59 24.34
CA VAL A 545 -19.78 -2.45 23.91
C VAL A 545 -20.31 -3.81 23.48
N THR A 546 -21.12 -4.45 24.33
CA THR A 546 -21.66 -5.79 24.06
C THR A 546 -22.49 -5.82 22.76
N ARG A 547 -23.33 -4.80 22.54
CA ARG A 547 -24.11 -4.64 21.30
C ARG A 547 -23.21 -4.46 20.08
N THR A 548 -22.22 -3.58 20.16
CA THR A 548 -21.29 -3.29 19.06
C THR A 548 -20.50 -4.54 18.67
N LEU A 549 -19.92 -5.27 19.61
CA LEU A 549 -19.13 -6.47 19.29
C LEU A 549 -20.00 -7.54 18.61
N ARG A 550 -21.25 -7.72 19.08
CA ARG A 550 -22.21 -8.63 18.45
C ARG A 550 -22.54 -8.22 17.00
N MET A 551 -22.72 -6.92 16.74
CA MET A 551 -22.95 -6.43 15.38
C MET A 551 -21.72 -6.72 14.50
N VAL A 552 -20.51 -6.50 15.02
CA VAL A 552 -19.26 -6.80 14.30
C VAL A 552 -19.16 -8.28 13.92
N ASP A 553 -19.37 -9.18 14.86
CA ASP A 553 -19.22 -10.62 14.62
C ASP A 553 -20.27 -11.16 13.64
N THR A 554 -21.50 -10.66 13.71
CA THR A 554 -22.60 -11.11 12.84
C THR A 554 -22.57 -10.53 11.43
N ALA A 555 -21.80 -9.46 11.21
CA ALA A 555 -21.64 -8.81 9.91
C ALA A 555 -20.60 -9.47 8.98
N GLU A 556 -19.95 -10.56 9.41
CA GLU A 556 -18.88 -11.24 8.65
C GLU A 556 -19.28 -11.62 7.22
N TYR A 557 -20.47 -12.17 7.03
CA TYR A 557 -20.96 -12.58 5.70
C TYR A 557 -21.15 -11.40 4.72
N LYS A 558 -21.39 -10.19 5.24
CA LYS A 558 -21.50 -8.98 4.40
C LYS A 558 -20.11 -8.53 3.95
N ARG A 559 -19.16 -8.45 4.89
CA ARG A 559 -17.78 -7.99 4.60
C ARG A 559 -17.05 -8.88 3.61
N ARG A 560 -17.26 -10.21 3.67
CA ARG A 560 -16.67 -11.15 2.71
C ARG A 560 -17.12 -10.97 1.26
N GLN A 561 -18.19 -10.21 1.02
CA GLN A 561 -18.71 -9.89 -0.30
C GLN A 561 -18.52 -8.41 -0.68
N TYR A 562 -17.90 -7.63 0.20
CA TYR A 562 -17.63 -6.22 -0.07
C TYR A 562 -16.45 -6.09 -1.05
N PRO A 563 -16.45 -5.09 -1.96
CA PRO A 563 -15.34 -4.89 -2.89
C PRO A 563 -13.99 -4.68 -2.20
N PRO A 564 -12.87 -4.92 -2.91
CA PRO A 564 -11.55 -4.49 -2.47
C PRO A 564 -11.49 -2.96 -2.34
N GLY A 565 -10.49 -2.45 -1.65
CA GLY A 565 -10.31 -1.02 -1.42
C GLY A 565 -9.05 -0.74 -0.62
N THR A 566 -8.63 0.51 -0.59
CA THR A 566 -7.37 0.91 0.06
C THR A 566 -7.38 0.57 1.56
N LYS A 567 -6.45 -0.29 1.98
CA LYS A 567 -6.11 -0.55 3.37
C LYS A 567 -5.16 0.54 3.87
N ILE A 568 -5.46 1.12 5.02
CA ILE A 568 -4.61 2.13 5.69
C ILE A 568 -4.30 1.76 7.15
N SER A 569 -5.09 0.88 7.77
CA SER A 569 -4.89 0.45 9.15
C SER A 569 -4.03 -0.81 9.21
N ALA A 570 -3.34 -1.06 10.33
CA ALA A 570 -2.55 -2.29 10.48
C ALA A 570 -3.40 -3.57 10.31
N LYS A 571 -4.65 -3.55 10.80
CA LYS A 571 -5.60 -4.66 10.68
C LYS A 571 -6.92 -4.18 10.04
N GLY A 572 -7.14 -4.58 8.79
CA GLY A 572 -8.37 -4.34 8.07
C GLY A 572 -9.35 -5.52 8.10
N PHE A 573 -10.49 -5.37 7.40
CA PHE A 573 -11.48 -6.44 7.19
C PHE A 573 -11.18 -7.33 5.96
N GLY A 574 -9.90 -7.50 5.62
CA GLY A 574 -9.41 -8.32 4.52
C GLY A 574 -8.61 -9.53 5.01
N LYS A 575 -7.42 -9.74 4.44
CA LYS A 575 -6.53 -10.87 4.78
C LYS A 575 -6.03 -10.84 6.23
N ASP A 576 -5.98 -9.67 6.88
CA ASP A 576 -5.50 -9.49 8.26
C ASP A 576 -6.42 -10.10 9.33
N ARG A 577 -7.74 -10.16 9.08
CA ARG A 577 -8.74 -10.60 10.06
C ARG A 577 -9.68 -11.64 9.45
N ARG A 578 -9.53 -12.90 9.87
CA ARG A 578 -10.25 -14.04 9.30
C ARG A 578 -11.17 -14.70 10.34
N LEU A 579 -12.41 -14.24 10.46
CA LEU A 579 -13.42 -14.88 11.32
C LEU A 579 -14.34 -15.83 10.52
N PRO A 580 -14.82 -16.94 11.11
CA PRO A 580 -15.81 -17.79 10.45
C PRO A 580 -17.16 -17.08 10.31
N ILE A 581 -17.81 -17.24 9.15
CA ILE A 581 -19.21 -16.78 8.95
C ILE A 581 -20.14 -17.56 9.89
N THR A 582 -20.06 -18.89 9.86
CA THR A 582 -20.86 -19.76 10.73
C THR A 582 -20.21 -19.80 12.12
N ASN A 583 -20.64 -18.89 12.99
CA ASN A 583 -20.06 -18.70 14.32
C ASN A 583 -21.14 -18.51 15.41
N GLN A 584 -21.12 -19.37 16.43
CA GLN A 584 -21.95 -19.23 17.64
C GLN A 584 -21.21 -18.65 18.85
N TRP A 585 -19.90 -18.38 18.74
CA TRP A 585 -19.19 -17.63 19.75
C TRP A 585 -19.85 -16.26 19.94
N ARG A 586 -20.06 -15.88 21.19
CA ARG A 586 -20.51 -14.56 21.60
C ARG A 586 -19.59 -14.19 22.73
N GLU A 587 -18.91 -13.05 22.62
CA GLU A 587 -18.04 -12.55 23.68
C GLU A 587 -18.85 -12.46 24.99
N ARG A 588 -18.46 -13.25 26.00
CA ARG A 588 -19.12 -13.29 27.33
C ARG A 588 -18.21 -12.65 28.36
N ARG A 589 -18.81 -12.25 29.48
CA ARG A 589 -18.08 -11.84 30.68
C ARG A 589 -17.14 -12.96 31.14
N GLY A 590 -15.87 -12.62 31.38
CA GLY A 590 -14.88 -13.53 31.95
C GLY A 590 -15.18 -13.93 33.38
#